data_AF-A0A7L2RR02-F1
#
_entry.id   AF-A0A7L2RR02-F1
#
_cell.length_a   1.000
_cell.length_b   1.000
_cell.length_c   1.000
_cell.angle_alpha   90.00
_cell.angle_beta   90.00
_cell.angle_gamma   90.00
#
_symmetry.space_group_name_H-M   'P 1'
#
loop_
_entity.id
_entity.type
_entity.pdbx_description
1 polymer ?
#
loop_
_entity_poly.entity_id
_entity_poly.type
_entity_poly.pdbx_seq_one_letter_code
_entity_poly.pdbx_strand_id
1 'polypeptide(L)'
;PKMAAAGGSEAAAATGGRRGPLGIPEAAFEDVDSFMKQPGNETADVVLKKLDEQYQKYKFLELNLAQKKRRLKSQIPEIKQTLEILKHMQKKKDSTHPMETRFLLADNLYCKASVPPTDKVCLWLGANVMLEYDIDEAQALLEKNLSTATRNLDLLEEDLDFLRDQFTTTEVNMARVYNWDVKRRNKQDPSKNKA
;
A
#
# COMPACT_ATOMS: atom_id res chain seq x y z
N PRO A 1 21.21 14.24 25.86
CA PRO A 1 21.74 13.98 24.49
C PRO A 1 20.71 14.37 23.42
N LYS A 2 20.76 15.64 22.97
CA LYS A 2 19.91 16.18 21.89
C LYS A 2 20.53 15.78 20.54
N MET A 3 19.82 15.02 19.71
CA MET A 3 20.22 14.73 18.34
C MET A 3 19.76 15.85 17.41
N ALA A 4 20.68 16.26 16.54
CA ALA A 4 20.60 17.38 15.61
C ALA A 4 19.66 17.09 14.44
N ALA A 5 18.88 18.11 14.06
CA ALA A 5 18.20 18.17 12.78
C ALA A 5 19.20 18.56 11.69
N ALA A 6 19.52 17.63 10.80
CA ALA A 6 20.21 17.90 9.55
C ALA A 6 19.22 17.63 8.40
N GLY A 7 18.48 18.66 8.00
CA GLY A 7 17.70 18.67 6.78
C GLY A 7 18.57 19.14 5.63
N GLY A 8 19.26 18.20 4.95
CA GLY A 8 19.93 18.45 3.69
C GLY A 8 18.90 18.48 2.56
N SER A 9 18.72 19.64 1.92
CA SER A 9 18.04 19.74 0.65
C SER A 9 18.98 19.26 -0.46
N GLU A 10 18.85 18.00 -0.87
CA GLU A 10 19.46 17.55 -2.12
C GLU A 10 18.48 17.75 -3.28
N ALA A 11 18.85 18.72 -4.12
CA ALA A 11 18.29 18.94 -5.43
C ALA A 11 18.59 17.73 -6.33
N ALA A 12 17.56 17.10 -6.88
CA ALA A 12 17.71 16.19 -8.00
C ALA A 12 16.48 16.20 -8.91
N ALA A 13 16.79 16.46 -10.19
CA ALA A 13 16.10 16.06 -11.41
C ALA A 13 14.85 16.86 -11.85
N ALA A 14 15.12 17.80 -12.75
CA ALA A 14 14.23 18.14 -13.85
C ALA A 14 14.14 16.96 -14.83
N THR A 15 13.01 16.27 -14.87
CA THR A 15 12.42 15.62 -16.05
C THR A 15 10.91 15.59 -15.83
N GLY A 16 10.15 16.16 -16.76
CA GLY A 16 8.73 16.48 -16.62
C GLY A 16 7.81 15.28 -16.69
N GLY A 17 7.73 14.49 -15.61
CA GLY A 17 6.64 13.54 -15.38
C GLY A 17 5.80 13.99 -14.19
N ARG A 18 4.46 14.00 -14.34
CA ARG A 18 3.54 14.18 -13.23
C ARG A 18 3.85 13.06 -12.22
N ARG A 19 4.10 13.41 -10.95
CA ARG A 19 4.34 12.43 -9.89
C ARG A 19 2.98 11.92 -9.43
N GLY A 20 2.74 10.61 -9.57
CA GLY A 20 1.52 9.99 -9.05
C GLY A 20 1.43 10.09 -7.52
N PRO A 21 0.30 9.69 -6.93
CA PRO A 21 0.20 9.50 -5.48
C PRO A 21 1.40 8.65 -5.02
N LEU A 22 2.06 9.05 -3.93
CA LEU A 22 3.30 8.45 -3.39
C LEU A 22 4.62 8.77 -4.12
N GLY A 23 4.65 9.71 -5.08
CA GLY A 23 5.90 10.11 -5.73
C GLY A 23 6.39 9.09 -6.76
N ILE A 24 5.51 8.20 -7.20
CA ILE A 24 5.74 7.23 -8.26
C ILE A 24 5.93 8.00 -9.57
N PRO A 25 7.08 7.84 -10.26
CA PRO A 25 7.26 8.43 -11.58
C PRO A 25 6.17 7.88 -12.51
N GLU A 26 5.41 8.76 -13.16
CA GLU A 26 4.45 8.34 -14.19
C GLU A 26 5.22 7.88 -15.43
N ALA A 27 4.86 6.72 -15.95
CA ALA A 27 5.31 6.19 -17.22
C ALA A 27 4.66 7.04 -18.32
N ALA A 28 5.42 7.98 -18.89
CA ALA A 28 4.95 8.77 -20.02
C ALA A 28 4.81 7.88 -21.27
N PHE A 29 3.65 7.95 -21.92
CA PHE A 29 3.42 7.31 -23.21
C PHE A 29 3.78 8.30 -24.31
N GLU A 30 5.03 8.29 -24.76
CA GLU A 30 5.49 9.13 -25.88
C GLU A 30 5.80 8.30 -27.13
N ASP A 31 5.72 8.97 -28.28
CA ASP A 31 6.19 8.43 -29.55
C ASP A 31 7.68 8.09 -29.47
N VAL A 32 8.03 6.83 -29.72
CA VAL A 32 9.39 6.30 -29.50
C VAL A 32 10.42 7.03 -30.34
N ASP A 33 10.07 7.45 -31.55
CA ASP A 33 10.99 8.20 -32.42
C ASP A 33 11.29 9.61 -31.88
N SER A 34 10.36 10.20 -31.13
CA SER A 34 10.55 11.50 -30.47
C SER A 34 11.28 11.34 -29.13
N PHE A 35 10.99 10.26 -28.40
CA PHE A 35 11.65 9.91 -27.14
C PHE A 35 13.14 9.54 -27.32
N MET A 36 13.47 8.80 -28.40
CA MET A 36 14.85 8.42 -28.73
C MET A 36 15.70 9.61 -29.24
N LYS A 37 15.07 10.73 -29.61
CA LYS A 37 15.78 11.98 -29.98
C LYS A 37 16.15 12.86 -28.79
N GLN A 38 15.69 12.53 -27.58
CA GLN A 38 16.01 13.30 -26.38
C GLN A 38 17.46 13.08 -25.94
N PRO A 39 18.15 14.12 -25.45
CA PRO A 39 19.52 14.00 -24.96
C PRO A 39 19.59 13.02 -23.79
N GLY A 40 20.40 11.96 -23.92
CA GLY A 40 20.55 10.88 -22.92
C GLY A 40 19.88 9.55 -23.28
N ASN A 41 19.26 9.44 -24.46
CA ASN A 41 18.70 8.20 -25.04
C ASN A 41 19.49 7.73 -26.28
N GLU A 42 20.82 7.76 -26.19
CA GLU A 42 21.73 7.55 -27.33
C GLU A 42 21.68 6.14 -27.93
N THR A 43 21.37 5.11 -27.11
CA THR A 43 21.24 3.72 -27.55
C THR A 43 19.99 3.07 -26.99
N ALA A 44 19.40 2.15 -27.77
CA ALA A 44 18.25 1.36 -27.35
C ALA A 44 18.54 0.55 -26.09
N ASP A 45 19.76 0.03 -25.94
CA ASP A 45 20.18 -0.72 -24.74
C ASP A 45 20.14 0.13 -23.47
N VAL A 46 20.56 1.41 -23.54
CA VAL A 46 20.50 2.33 -22.38
C VAL A 46 19.05 2.63 -22.00
N VAL A 47 18.17 2.81 -22.99
CA VAL A 47 16.75 3.06 -22.75
C VAL A 47 16.04 1.83 -22.20
N LEU A 48 16.29 0.64 -22.77
CA LEU A 48 15.75 -0.62 -22.27
C LEU A 48 16.19 -0.89 -20.83
N LYS A 49 17.45 -0.59 -20.50
CA LYS A 49 17.94 -0.72 -19.12
C LYS A 49 17.24 0.25 -18.16
N LYS A 50 17.03 1.51 -18.55
CA LYS A 50 16.27 2.49 -17.75
C LYS A 50 14.82 2.04 -17.53
N LEU A 51 14.16 1.52 -18.56
CA LEU A 51 12.79 1.02 -18.46
C LEU A 51 12.69 -0.23 -17.58
N ASP A 52 13.67 -1.15 -17.67
CA ASP A 52 13.74 -2.32 -16.79
C ASP A 52 13.96 -1.90 -15.32
N GLU A 53 14.84 -0.93 -15.06
CA GLU A 53 15.02 -0.36 -13.72
C GLU A 53 13.73 0.28 -13.16
N GLN A 54 12.95 0.97 -14.00
CA GLN A 54 11.63 1.50 -13.61
C GLN A 54 10.62 0.37 -13.34
N TYR A 55 10.58 -0.65 -14.20
CA TYR A 55 9.72 -1.82 -14.03
C TYR A 55 9.99 -2.55 -12.71
N GLN A 56 11.27 -2.78 -12.36
CA GLN A 56 11.63 -3.39 -11.08
C GLN A 56 11.19 -2.55 -9.88
N LYS A 57 11.24 -1.22 -9.98
CA LYS A 57 10.76 -0.32 -8.92
C LYS A 57 9.25 -0.42 -8.73
N TYR A 58 8.47 -0.43 -9.83
CA TYR A 58 7.02 -0.63 -9.75
C TYR A 58 6.67 -1.98 -9.13
N LYS A 59 7.38 -3.05 -9.50
CA LYS A 59 7.22 -4.39 -8.93
C LYS A 59 7.51 -4.47 -7.45
N PHE A 60 8.57 -3.82 -7.01
CA PHE A 60 8.85 -3.72 -5.59
C PHE A 60 7.74 -2.96 -4.85
N LEU A 61 7.25 -1.86 -5.42
CA LEU A 61 6.20 -1.06 -4.79
C LEU A 61 4.86 -1.81 -4.73
N GLU A 62 4.46 -2.47 -5.81
CA GLU A 62 3.24 -3.30 -5.87
C GLU A 62 3.26 -4.37 -4.78
N LEU A 63 4.39 -5.08 -4.62
CA LEU A 63 4.52 -6.09 -3.57
C LEU A 63 4.31 -5.49 -2.18
N ASN A 64 4.89 -4.31 -1.91
CA ASN A 64 4.73 -3.62 -0.63
C ASN A 64 3.28 -3.17 -0.38
N LEU A 65 2.62 -2.59 -1.40
CA LEU A 65 1.23 -2.14 -1.27
C LEU A 65 0.27 -3.34 -1.14
N ALA A 66 0.49 -4.42 -1.87
CA ALA A 66 -0.29 -5.65 -1.76
C ALA A 66 -0.19 -6.27 -0.35
N GLN A 67 1.00 -6.28 0.24
CA GLN A 67 1.18 -6.72 1.63
C GLN A 67 0.45 -5.84 2.64
N LYS A 68 0.51 -4.50 2.47
CA LYS A 68 -0.24 -3.55 3.32
C LYS A 68 -1.75 -3.75 3.19
N LYS A 69 -2.25 -3.89 1.96
CA LYS A 69 -3.65 -4.21 1.65
C LYS A 69 -4.12 -5.48 2.35
N ARG A 70 -3.32 -6.55 2.31
CA ARG A 70 -3.64 -7.81 2.99
C ARG A 70 -3.76 -7.63 4.50
N ARG A 71 -2.86 -6.86 5.13
CA ARG A 71 -2.91 -6.57 6.57
C ARG A 71 -4.19 -5.80 6.93
N LEU A 72 -4.51 -4.73 6.20
CA LEU A 72 -5.73 -3.95 6.44
C LEU A 72 -7.00 -4.78 6.24
N LYS A 73 -7.04 -5.66 5.23
CA LYS A 73 -8.17 -6.58 5.00
C LYS A 73 -8.38 -7.59 6.13
N SER A 74 -7.33 -7.96 6.87
CA SER A 74 -7.45 -8.79 8.09
C SER A 74 -7.91 -7.96 9.29
N GLN A 75 -7.34 -6.76 9.46
CA GLN A 75 -7.59 -5.92 10.63
C GLN A 75 -8.99 -5.31 10.66
N ILE A 76 -9.56 -4.95 9.51
CA ILE A 76 -10.89 -4.30 9.46
C ILE A 76 -11.99 -5.19 10.07
N PRO A 77 -12.12 -6.49 9.72
CA PRO A 77 -13.04 -7.41 10.38
C PRO A 77 -12.82 -7.52 11.90
N GLU A 78 -11.56 -7.60 12.35
CA GLU A 78 -11.21 -7.71 13.77
C GLU A 78 -11.67 -6.46 14.55
N ILE A 79 -11.46 -5.25 14.00
CA ILE A 79 -11.93 -3.99 14.59
C ILE A 79 -13.46 -3.95 14.64
N LYS A 80 -14.13 -4.36 13.56
CA LYS A 80 -15.60 -4.42 13.50
C LYS A 80 -16.19 -5.37 14.54
N GLN A 81 -15.60 -6.55 14.70
CA GLN A 81 -16.01 -7.51 15.72
C GLN A 81 -15.83 -6.95 17.13
N THR A 82 -14.71 -6.28 17.38
CA THR A 82 -14.43 -5.63 18.68
C THR A 82 -15.46 -4.54 18.99
N LEU A 83 -15.83 -3.72 17.98
CA LEU A 83 -16.91 -2.72 18.11
C LEU A 83 -18.27 -3.34 18.41
N GLU A 84 -18.59 -4.49 17.80
CA GLU A 84 -19.84 -5.20 18.08
C GLU A 84 -19.89 -5.72 19.51
N ILE A 85 -18.76 -6.26 20.01
CA ILE A 85 -18.62 -6.69 21.41
C ILE A 85 -18.81 -5.51 22.36
N LEU A 86 -18.17 -4.36 22.08
CA LEU A 86 -18.33 -3.15 22.88
C LEU A 86 -19.78 -2.66 22.92
N LYS A 87 -20.48 -2.64 21.78
CA LYS A 87 -21.90 -2.31 21.72
C LYS A 87 -22.77 -3.28 22.51
N HIS A 88 -22.41 -4.56 22.53
CA HIS A 88 -23.09 -5.55 23.36
C HIS A 88 -22.86 -5.31 24.86
N MET A 89 -21.62 -5.02 25.25
CA MET A 89 -21.26 -4.68 26.63
C MET A 89 -21.96 -3.39 27.09
N GLN A 90 -22.02 -2.37 26.24
CA GLN A 90 -22.71 -1.11 26.52
C GLN A 90 -24.21 -1.32 26.78
N LYS A 91 -24.90 -2.14 25.96
CA LYS A 91 -26.31 -2.49 26.19
C LYS A 91 -26.55 -3.27 27.48
N LYS A 92 -25.57 -4.08 27.88
CA LYS A 92 -25.62 -4.88 29.11
C LYS A 92 -25.28 -4.07 30.36
N LYS A 93 -24.66 -2.89 30.21
CA LYS A 93 -24.33 -1.99 31.33
C LYS A 93 -25.58 -1.57 32.12
N ASP A 94 -26.68 -1.28 31.41
CA ASP A 94 -27.95 -0.87 32.04
C ASP A 94 -28.75 -2.05 32.62
N SER A 95 -28.30 -3.29 32.39
CA SER A 95 -28.93 -4.51 32.90
C SER A 95 -28.29 -4.92 34.22
N THR A 96 -29.14 -5.20 35.22
CA THR A 96 -28.69 -5.67 36.55
C THR A 96 -28.22 -7.13 36.55
N HIS A 97 -28.43 -7.86 35.45
CA HIS A 97 -28.07 -9.28 35.35
C HIS A 97 -26.63 -9.49 34.89
N PRO A 98 -25.85 -10.35 35.58
CA PRO A 98 -24.52 -10.76 35.15
C PRO A 98 -24.54 -11.40 33.75
N MET A 99 -23.51 -11.10 32.97
CA MET A 99 -23.29 -11.67 31.65
C MET A 99 -22.53 -12.99 31.78
N GLU A 100 -23.14 -14.12 31.41
CA GLU A 100 -22.39 -15.36 31.22
C GLU A 100 -21.61 -15.30 29.91
N THR A 101 -20.29 -15.40 29.99
CA THR A 101 -19.41 -15.46 28.82
C THR A 101 -18.41 -16.61 28.95
N ARG A 102 -17.79 -16.97 27.83
CA ARG A 102 -16.72 -17.96 27.78
C ARG A 102 -15.41 -17.24 27.50
N PHE A 103 -14.57 -17.06 28.51
CA PHE A 103 -13.25 -16.46 28.33
C PHE A 103 -12.29 -17.44 27.70
N LEU A 104 -11.53 -16.96 26.72
CA LEU A 104 -10.43 -17.69 26.11
C LEU A 104 -9.21 -17.63 27.04
N LEU A 105 -8.77 -18.78 27.55
CA LEU A 105 -7.57 -18.91 28.38
C LEU A 105 -6.34 -19.28 27.53
N ALA A 106 -6.55 -20.14 26.55
CA ALA A 106 -5.57 -20.57 25.55
C ALA A 106 -6.30 -20.98 24.27
N ASP A 107 -5.56 -21.27 23.21
CA ASP A 107 -6.13 -21.76 21.96
C ASP A 107 -6.97 -23.03 22.22
N ASN A 108 -8.26 -22.95 21.91
CA ASN A 108 -9.27 -24.00 22.17
C ASN A 108 -9.61 -24.28 23.64
N LEU A 109 -9.10 -23.49 24.60
CA LEU A 109 -9.45 -23.61 26.02
C LEU A 109 -10.29 -22.42 26.47
N TYR A 110 -11.54 -22.71 26.84
CA TYR A 110 -12.49 -21.71 27.29
C TYR A 110 -12.98 -21.99 28.71
N CYS A 111 -13.11 -20.93 29.52
CA CYS A 111 -13.68 -20.98 30.86
C CYS A 111 -15.02 -20.24 30.90
N LYS A 112 -16.05 -20.85 31.46
CA LYS A 112 -17.31 -20.16 31.75
C LYS A 112 -17.09 -19.19 32.91
N ALA A 113 -17.44 -17.93 32.71
CA ALA A 113 -17.40 -16.92 33.75
C ALA A 113 -18.65 -16.04 33.71
N SER A 114 -18.99 -15.52 34.88
CA SER A 114 -20.06 -14.53 35.06
C SER A 114 -19.40 -13.16 35.22
N VAL A 115 -19.70 -12.25 34.30
CA VAL A 115 -19.11 -10.90 34.24
C VAL A 115 -20.15 -9.90 34.74
N PRO A 116 -19.88 -9.17 35.83
CA PRO A 116 -20.73 -8.07 36.27
C PRO A 116 -20.76 -6.94 35.22
N PRO A 117 -21.82 -6.12 35.19
CA PRO A 117 -21.83 -4.88 34.41
C PRO A 117 -20.58 -4.05 34.71
N THR A 118 -19.82 -3.73 33.68
CA THR A 118 -18.52 -3.04 33.79
C THR A 118 -18.52 -1.83 32.86
N ASP A 119 -17.88 -0.75 33.30
CA ASP A 119 -17.86 0.53 32.57
C ASP A 119 -16.58 0.75 31.76
N LYS A 120 -15.57 -0.07 32.02
CA LYS A 120 -14.20 0.08 31.54
C LYS A 120 -13.74 -1.15 30.77
N VAL A 121 -12.91 -0.93 29.76
CA VAL A 121 -12.29 -1.97 28.94
C VAL A 121 -10.81 -1.69 28.79
N CYS A 122 -10.01 -2.75 28.69
CA CYS A 122 -8.58 -2.62 28.43
C CYS A 122 -8.29 -2.87 26.95
N LEU A 123 -7.70 -1.89 26.28
CA LEU A 123 -7.29 -1.98 24.88
C LEU A 123 -5.78 -2.11 24.77
N TRP A 124 -5.33 -3.00 23.89
CA TRP A 124 -3.92 -3.14 23.53
C TRP A 124 -3.57 -2.19 22.38
N LEU A 125 -2.71 -1.21 22.64
CA LEU A 125 -2.30 -0.20 21.65
C LEU A 125 -1.06 -0.61 20.84
N GLY A 126 -0.44 -1.74 21.21
CA GLY A 126 0.83 -2.18 20.65
C GLY A 126 2.02 -1.74 21.50
N ALA A 127 3.24 -2.09 21.07
CA ALA A 127 4.49 -1.77 21.76
C ALA A 127 4.52 -2.15 23.26
N ASN A 128 3.85 -3.25 23.64
CA ASN A 128 3.70 -3.70 25.03
C ASN A 128 2.92 -2.73 25.94
N VAL A 129 2.04 -1.91 25.35
CA VAL A 129 1.23 -0.92 26.06
C VAL A 129 -0.24 -1.31 26.01
N MET A 130 -0.84 -1.41 27.19
CA MET A 130 -2.28 -1.60 27.42
C MET A 130 -2.82 -0.41 28.20
N LEU A 131 -3.91 0.20 27.75
CA LEU A 131 -4.59 1.27 28.46
C LEU A 131 -6.04 0.89 28.74
N GLU A 132 -6.53 1.35 29.88
CA GLU A 132 -7.92 1.28 30.28
C GLU A 132 -8.67 2.49 29.71
N TYR A 133 -9.83 2.23 29.13
CA TYR A 133 -10.73 3.22 28.55
C TYR A 133 -12.15 2.97 29.04
N ASP A 134 -12.93 4.04 29.15
CA ASP A 134 -14.38 3.88 29.29
C ASP A 134 -14.97 3.30 27.99
N ILE A 135 -16.09 2.58 28.07
CA ILE A 135 -16.73 1.95 26.91
C ILE A 135 -16.97 2.95 25.77
N ASP A 136 -17.41 4.17 26.10
CA ASP A 136 -17.71 5.21 25.12
C ASP A 136 -16.43 5.73 24.43
N GLU A 137 -15.34 5.91 25.18
CA GLU A 137 -14.04 6.32 24.65
C GLU A 137 -13.43 5.22 23.77
N ALA A 138 -13.51 3.97 24.21
CA ALA A 138 -13.05 2.81 23.45
C ALA A 138 -13.80 2.68 22.13
N GLN A 139 -15.12 2.88 22.13
CA GLN A 139 -15.93 2.88 20.92
C GLN A 139 -15.50 4.00 19.97
N ALA A 140 -15.38 5.24 20.46
CA ALA A 140 -14.95 6.38 19.64
C ALA A 140 -13.56 6.15 19.04
N LEU A 141 -12.62 5.60 19.82
CA LEU A 141 -11.27 5.26 19.35
C LEU A 141 -11.30 4.20 18.24
N LEU A 142 -12.08 3.12 18.43
CA LEU A 142 -12.18 2.05 17.44
C LEU A 142 -12.94 2.48 16.18
N GLU A 143 -13.95 3.35 16.28
CA GLU A 143 -14.64 3.93 15.12
C GLU A 143 -13.69 4.85 14.31
N LYS A 144 -12.88 5.65 15.01
CA LYS A 144 -11.83 6.46 14.36
C LYS A 144 -10.77 5.58 13.69
N ASN A 145 -10.34 4.50 14.34
CA ASN A 145 -9.40 3.54 13.75
C ASN A 145 -10.00 2.81 12.55
N LEU A 146 -11.28 2.42 12.63
CA LEU A 146 -11.99 1.76 11.53
C LEU A 146 -12.11 2.68 10.31
N SER A 147 -12.52 3.93 10.50
CA SER A 147 -12.63 4.90 9.40
C SER A 147 -11.27 5.19 8.77
N THR A 148 -10.22 5.33 9.59
CA THR A 148 -8.84 5.51 9.10
C THR A 148 -8.36 4.28 8.33
N ALA A 149 -8.57 3.08 8.84
CA ALA A 149 -8.17 1.84 8.18
C ALA A 149 -8.93 1.61 6.86
N THR A 150 -10.22 1.95 6.82
CA THR A 150 -11.04 1.83 5.62
C THR A 150 -10.59 2.85 4.56
N ARG A 151 -10.43 4.12 4.93
CA ARG A 151 -9.89 5.15 4.02
C ARG A 151 -8.51 4.77 3.49
N ASN A 152 -7.63 4.25 4.35
CA ASN A 152 -6.31 3.80 3.92
C ASN A 152 -6.38 2.61 2.96
N LEU A 153 -7.36 1.70 3.16
CA LEU A 153 -7.59 0.61 2.23
C LEU A 153 -8.01 1.14 0.86
N ASP A 154 -8.98 2.06 0.81
CA ASP A 154 -9.47 2.64 -0.45
C ASP A 154 -8.34 3.34 -1.22
N LEU A 155 -7.56 4.18 -0.54
CA LEU A 155 -6.38 4.83 -1.14
C LEU A 155 -5.35 3.81 -1.67
N LEU A 156 -5.11 2.73 -0.92
CA LEU A 156 -4.22 1.65 -1.35
C LEU A 156 -4.75 0.90 -2.58
N GLU A 157 -6.07 0.79 -2.74
CA GLU A 157 -6.67 0.17 -3.93
C GLU A 157 -6.47 1.09 -5.15
N GLU A 158 -6.71 2.39 -5.01
CA GLU A 158 -6.42 3.38 -6.06
C GLU A 158 -4.94 3.39 -6.47
N ASP A 159 -4.01 3.34 -5.51
CA ASP A 159 -2.57 3.30 -5.78
C ASP A 159 -2.14 2.02 -6.52
N LEU A 160 -2.75 0.88 -6.19
CA LEU A 160 -2.48 -0.39 -6.86
C LEU A 160 -3.01 -0.40 -8.30
N ASP A 161 -4.18 0.18 -8.52
CA ASP A 161 -4.74 0.32 -9.87
C ASP A 161 -3.86 1.26 -10.71
N PHE A 162 -3.43 2.39 -10.14
CA PHE A 162 -2.47 3.29 -10.80
C PHE A 162 -1.18 2.57 -11.18
N LEU A 163 -0.60 1.78 -10.26
CA LEU A 163 0.61 1.00 -10.53
C LEU A 163 0.41 -0.01 -11.67
N ARG A 164 -0.76 -0.65 -11.74
CA ARG A 164 -1.10 -1.60 -12.81
C ARG A 164 -1.10 -0.94 -14.19
N ASP A 165 -1.61 0.29 -14.26
CA ASP A 165 -1.57 1.10 -15.49
C ASP A 165 -0.13 1.50 -15.85
N GLN A 166 0.68 1.85 -14.85
CA GLN A 166 2.10 2.17 -15.06
C GLN A 166 2.86 0.96 -15.60
N PHE A 167 2.62 -0.23 -15.05
CA PHE A 167 3.20 -1.48 -15.52
C PHE A 167 2.91 -1.73 -17.00
N THR A 168 1.62 -1.71 -17.36
CA THR A 168 1.18 -1.93 -18.73
C THR A 168 1.82 -0.92 -19.68
N THR A 169 1.89 0.34 -19.27
CA THR A 169 2.50 1.42 -20.06
C THR A 169 4.00 1.20 -20.25
N THR A 170 4.73 0.84 -19.20
CA THR A 170 6.17 0.55 -19.27
C THR A 170 6.44 -0.68 -20.14
N GLU A 171 5.65 -1.75 -20.03
CA GLU A 171 5.79 -2.94 -20.87
C GLU A 171 5.59 -2.65 -22.36
N VAL A 172 4.55 -1.87 -22.69
CA VAL A 172 4.30 -1.42 -24.06
C VAL A 172 5.46 -0.56 -24.57
N ASN A 173 5.98 0.36 -23.75
CA ASN A 173 7.13 1.19 -24.11
C ASN A 173 8.39 0.34 -24.35
N MET A 174 8.67 -0.66 -23.50
CA MET A 174 9.78 -1.59 -23.70
C MET A 174 9.66 -2.36 -25.02
N ALA A 175 8.47 -2.89 -25.33
CA ALA A 175 8.22 -3.60 -26.58
C ALA A 175 8.40 -2.70 -27.81
N ARG A 176 7.99 -1.43 -27.73
CA ARG A 176 8.19 -0.46 -28.83
C ARG A 176 9.64 -0.11 -29.05
N VAL A 177 10.42 0.10 -27.98
CA VAL A 177 11.88 0.36 -28.08
C VAL A 177 12.59 -0.85 -28.69
N TYR A 178 12.20 -2.07 -28.29
CA TYR A 178 12.72 -3.29 -28.90
C TYR A 178 12.41 -3.37 -30.40
N ASN A 179 11.15 -3.13 -30.79
CA ASN A 179 10.74 -3.10 -32.19
C ASN A 179 11.46 -2.01 -33.01
N TRP A 180 11.71 -0.85 -32.41
CA TRP A 180 12.48 0.23 -33.03
C TRP A 180 13.93 -0.19 -33.28
N ASP A 181 14.59 -0.82 -32.30
CA ASP A 181 15.98 -1.26 -32.44
C ASP A 181 16.13 -2.36 -33.50
N VAL A 182 15.20 -3.33 -33.54
CA VAL A 182 15.16 -4.36 -34.60
C VAL A 182 15.00 -3.72 -35.99
N LYS A 183 14.09 -2.75 -36.16
CA LYS A 183 13.93 -2.02 -37.43
C LYS A 183 15.18 -1.26 -37.83
N ARG A 184 15.89 -0.67 -36.87
CA ARG A 184 17.16 0.04 -37.12
C ARG A 184 18.26 -0.92 -37.56
N ARG A 185 18.45 -2.05 -36.87
CA ARG A 185 19.44 -3.08 -37.22
C ARG A 185 19.17 -3.66 -38.62
N ASN A 186 17.91 -3.97 -38.94
CA ASN A 186 17.54 -4.48 -40.27
C ASN A 186 17.78 -3.47 -41.40
N LYS A 187 17.67 -2.15 -41.14
CA LYS A 187 18.00 -1.10 -42.11
C LYS A 187 19.51 -0.91 -42.28
N GLN A 188 20.30 -1.17 -41.25
CA GLN A 188 21.76 -1.05 -41.28
C GLN A 188 22.47 -2.28 -41.86
N ASP A 189 21.78 -3.43 -41.95
CA ASP A 189 22.32 -4.67 -42.52
C ASP A 189 21.59 -5.08 -43.82
N PRO A 190 21.75 -4.35 -44.94
CA PRO A 190 21.11 -4.65 -46.23
C PRO A 190 21.63 -5.93 -46.89
N SER A 191 22.67 -6.57 -46.33
CA SER A 191 23.36 -7.74 -46.88
C SER A 191 22.55 -9.05 -46.80
N LYS A 192 21.45 -9.09 -46.04
CA LYS A 192 20.57 -10.27 -45.91
C LYS A 192 19.28 -10.22 -46.74
N ASN A 193 18.99 -9.09 -47.39
CA ASN A 193 17.76 -8.90 -48.18
C ASN A 193 17.95 -9.13 -49.70
N LYS A 194 19.08 -9.72 -50.10
CA LYS A 194 19.31 -10.20 -51.47
C LYS A 194 19.68 -11.68 -51.43
N ALA A 195 18.67 -12.53 -51.38
CA ALA A 195 18.69 -13.87 -51.94
C ALA A 195 17.73 -13.87 -53.12
#